data_AF-C8P9F0-F1
#
_entry.id   AF-C8P9F0-F1
#
_cell.length_a   1.000
_cell.length_b   1.000
_cell.length_c   1.000
_cell.angle_alpha   90.00
_cell.angle_beta   90.00
_cell.angle_gamma   90.00
#
_symmetry.space_group_name_H-M   'P 1'
#
loop_
_entity.id
_entity.type
_entity.pdbx_description
1 polymer ?
#
loop_
_entity_poly.entity_id
_entity_poly.type
_entity_poly.pdbx_seq_one_letter_code
_entity_poly.pdbx_strand_id
1 'polypeptide(L)'
;MYGMTERQFANLFVRAGKIKEGTHGANFMALLERRLDNMVYRLGLATTRRQARQLVNHGHITVDGKRVDIPSYEVDVNQVIAVREKSKNLDIIKNAVDAVVSRPSYVDFDADKLEGKLNRIPAREDMDADIDEALIVEFYNK
;
A
#
# COMPACT_ATOMS: atom_id res chain seq x y z
N MET A 1 -9.87 -6.63 5.01
CA MET A 1 -8.69 -5.79 5.27
C MET A 1 -8.05 -5.22 4.00
N TYR A 2 -7.43 -6.03 3.12
CA TYR A 2 -6.79 -5.54 1.88
C TYR A 2 -7.63 -5.73 0.60
N GLY A 3 -8.77 -6.42 0.68
CA GLY A 3 -9.68 -6.64 -0.45
C GLY A 3 -9.09 -7.48 -1.59
N MET A 4 -8.32 -8.51 -1.23
CA MET A 4 -7.74 -9.50 -2.14
C MET A 4 -8.63 -10.75 -2.15
N THR A 5 -8.60 -11.50 -3.26
CA THR A 5 -9.18 -12.85 -3.30
C THR A 5 -8.25 -13.87 -2.66
N GLU A 6 -8.79 -15.01 -2.23
CA GLU A 6 -7.99 -16.08 -1.60
C GLU A 6 -6.82 -16.52 -2.48
N ARG A 7 -7.06 -16.70 -3.79
CA ARG A 7 -6.00 -17.05 -4.75
C ARG A 7 -4.89 -16.00 -4.81
N GLN A 8 -5.22 -14.71 -4.76
CA GLN A 8 -4.22 -13.65 -4.74
C GLN A 8 -3.44 -13.63 -3.44
N PHE A 9 -4.12 -13.89 -2.32
CA PHE A 9 -3.51 -13.92 -0.99
C PHE A 9 -2.54 -15.10 -0.87
N ALA A 10 -2.96 -16.31 -1.24
CA ALA A 10 -2.13 -17.51 -1.28
C ALA A 10 -0.91 -17.33 -2.20
N ASN A 11 -1.08 -16.76 -3.39
CA ASN A 11 0.04 -16.49 -4.30
C ASN A 11 1.05 -15.49 -3.69
N LEU A 12 0.57 -14.46 -2.99
CA LEU A 12 1.43 -13.52 -2.30
C LEU A 12 2.16 -14.18 -1.11
N PHE A 13 1.48 -15.06 -0.39
CA PHE A 13 2.06 -15.85 0.69
C PHE A 13 3.18 -16.77 0.18
N VAL A 14 2.96 -17.51 -0.91
CA VAL A 14 4.01 -18.34 -1.53
C VAL A 14 5.18 -17.49 -2.02
N ARG A 15 4.94 -16.29 -2.55
CA ARG A 15 6.01 -15.35 -2.94
C ARG A 15 6.81 -14.88 -1.72
N ALA A 16 6.15 -14.55 -0.62
CA ALA A 16 6.79 -14.14 0.62
C ALA A 16 7.75 -15.22 1.16
N GLY A 17 7.38 -16.50 1.03
CA GLY A 17 8.20 -17.64 1.49
C GLY A 17 9.45 -17.88 0.65
N LYS A 18 9.59 -17.23 -0.51
CA LYS A 18 10.80 -17.30 -1.34
C LYS A 18 11.85 -16.25 -0.96
N ILE A 19 11.48 -15.27 -0.12
CA ILE A 19 12.40 -14.25 0.38
C ILE A 19 13.27 -14.91 1.47
N LYS A 20 14.60 -14.81 1.33
CA LYS A 20 15.55 -15.51 2.19
C LYS A 20 15.77 -14.79 3.50
N GLU A 21 15.73 -13.48 3.50
CA GLU A 21 15.90 -12.66 4.69
C GLU A 21 14.59 -12.52 5.47
N GLY A 22 14.66 -12.51 6.80
CA GLY A 22 13.51 -12.31 7.68
C GLY A 22 12.58 -13.53 7.79
N THR A 23 11.51 -13.36 8.56
CA THR A 23 10.49 -14.42 8.75
C THR A 23 9.43 -14.36 7.65
N HIS A 24 8.90 -15.51 7.24
CA HIS A 24 7.86 -15.62 6.22
C HIS A 24 6.64 -14.72 6.50
N GLY A 25 6.15 -14.70 7.75
CA GLY A 25 5.03 -13.84 8.17
C GLY A 25 5.33 -12.35 8.00
N ALA A 26 6.47 -11.87 8.52
CA ALA A 26 6.88 -10.47 8.35
C ALA A 26 7.03 -10.08 6.87
N ASN A 27 7.63 -10.94 6.05
CA ASN A 27 7.77 -10.74 4.61
C ASN A 27 6.41 -10.64 3.91
N PHE A 28 5.49 -11.52 4.29
CA PHE A 28 4.14 -11.53 3.74
C PHE A 28 3.40 -10.22 4.04
N MET A 29 3.47 -9.77 5.28
CA MET A 29 2.86 -8.52 5.71
C MET A 29 3.52 -7.30 5.04
N ALA A 30 4.84 -7.30 4.88
CA ALA A 30 5.55 -6.24 4.17
C ALA A 30 5.10 -6.15 2.70
N LEU A 31 4.94 -7.29 2.03
CA LEU A 31 4.42 -7.34 0.66
C LEU A 31 2.96 -6.84 0.56
N LEU A 32 2.12 -7.11 1.57
CA LEU A 32 0.76 -6.57 1.63
C LEU A 32 0.76 -5.05 1.76
N GLU A 33 1.61 -4.50 2.63
CA GLU A 33 1.69 -3.06 2.86
C GLU A 33 2.23 -2.30 1.64
N ARG A 34 3.15 -2.91 0.87
CA ARG A 34 3.78 -2.32 -0.32
C ARG A 34 2.91 -2.29 -1.57
N ARG A 35 1.71 -2.85 -1.55
CA ARG A 35 0.79 -2.75 -2.69
C ARG A 35 0.39 -1.30 -2.95
N LEU A 36 0.30 -0.90 -4.21
CA LEU A 36 0.00 0.48 -4.61
C LEU A 36 -1.34 0.97 -4.04
N ASP A 37 -2.39 0.13 -4.07
CA ASP A 37 -3.68 0.48 -3.48
C ASP A 37 -3.59 0.75 -1.98
N ASN A 38 -2.81 -0.05 -1.27
CA ASN A 38 -2.57 0.16 0.15
C ASN A 38 -1.70 1.40 0.40
N MET A 39 -0.65 1.62 -0.39
CA MET A 39 0.21 2.80 -0.27
C MET A 39 -0.56 4.10 -0.51
N VAL A 40 -1.44 4.16 -1.51
CA VAL A 40 -2.32 5.32 -1.76
C VAL A 40 -3.22 5.60 -0.55
N TYR A 41 -3.72 4.56 0.10
CA TYR A 41 -4.47 4.69 1.36
C TYR A 41 -3.57 5.17 2.51
N ARG A 42 -2.37 4.61 2.69
CA ARG A 42 -1.43 4.99 3.76
C ARG A 42 -0.90 6.42 3.60
N LEU A 43 -0.76 6.91 2.36
CA LEU A 43 -0.42 8.31 2.06
C LEU A 43 -1.57 9.28 2.35
N GLY A 44 -2.78 8.77 2.56
CA GLY A 44 -3.95 9.61 2.86
C GLY A 44 -4.61 10.22 1.63
N LEU A 45 -4.29 9.73 0.43
CA LEU A 45 -4.94 10.16 -0.82
C LEU A 45 -6.36 9.59 -0.97
N ALA A 46 -6.75 8.68 -0.08
CA ALA A 46 -8.08 8.09 0.02
C ALA A 46 -8.39 7.77 1.49
N THR A 47 -9.65 7.93 1.89
CA THR A 47 -10.13 7.63 3.25
C THR A 47 -10.36 6.14 3.49
N THR A 48 -10.53 5.34 2.43
CA THR A 48 -10.69 3.89 2.53
C THR A 48 -9.81 3.15 1.52
N ARG A 49 -9.39 1.92 1.85
CA ARG A 49 -8.66 1.05 0.91
C ARG A 49 -9.45 0.74 -0.37
N ARG A 50 -10.79 0.67 -0.28
CA ARG A 50 -11.66 0.46 -1.45
C ARG A 50 -11.61 1.66 -2.40
N GLN A 51 -11.67 2.86 -1.85
CA GLN A 51 -11.53 4.09 -2.62
C GLN A 51 -10.14 4.22 -3.22
N ALA A 52 -9.08 3.92 -2.47
CA ALA A 52 -7.70 3.92 -2.99
C ALA A 52 -7.56 2.99 -4.21
N ARG A 53 -8.12 1.77 -4.13
CA ARG A 53 -8.17 0.84 -5.26
C ARG A 53 -8.91 1.41 -6.47
N GLN A 54 -10.03 2.11 -6.27
CA GLN A 54 -10.74 2.76 -7.38
C GLN A 54 -9.88 3.87 -8.03
N LEU A 55 -9.20 4.69 -7.22
CA LEU A 55 -8.31 5.73 -7.74
C LEU A 55 -7.20 5.15 -8.61
N VAL A 56 -6.59 4.04 -8.16
CA VAL A 56 -5.58 3.32 -8.94
C VAL A 56 -6.20 2.76 -10.21
N ASN A 57 -7.28 1.95 -10.13
CA ASN A 57 -7.93 1.33 -11.30
C ASN A 57 -8.34 2.35 -12.38
N HIS A 58 -8.77 3.55 -11.97
CA HIS A 58 -9.19 4.60 -12.89
C HIS A 58 -8.01 5.42 -13.45
N GLY A 59 -6.77 5.12 -13.04
CA GLY A 59 -5.57 5.76 -13.54
C GLY A 59 -5.36 7.19 -13.04
N HIS A 60 -5.81 7.47 -11.81
CA HIS A 60 -5.59 8.75 -11.13
C HIS A 60 -4.23 8.84 -10.44
N ILE A 61 -3.49 7.72 -10.37
CA ILE A 61 -2.21 7.62 -9.67
C ILE A 61 -1.07 7.42 -10.67
N THR A 62 0.06 8.04 -10.37
CA THR A 62 1.33 7.84 -11.07
C THR A 62 2.39 7.34 -10.11
N VAL A 63 3.27 6.46 -10.59
CA VAL A 63 4.49 6.03 -9.90
C VAL A 63 5.68 6.45 -10.76
N ASP A 64 6.61 7.20 -10.18
CA ASP A 64 7.79 7.77 -10.86
C ASP A 64 7.41 8.52 -12.16
N GLY A 65 6.31 9.30 -12.09
CA GLY A 65 5.77 10.07 -13.20
C GLY A 65 5.01 9.28 -14.28
N LYS A 66 4.98 7.94 -14.18
CA LYS A 66 4.25 7.07 -15.13
C LYS A 66 2.90 6.69 -14.55
N ARG A 67 1.86 6.69 -15.38
CA ARG A 67 0.52 6.23 -14.98
C ARG A 67 0.57 4.73 -14.66
N VAL A 68 0.10 4.36 -13.46
CA VAL A 68 -0.03 2.97 -13.02
C VAL A 68 -1.45 2.74 -12.54
N ASP A 69 -2.14 1.78 -13.14
CA ASP A 69 -3.54 1.43 -12.86
C ASP A 69 -3.72 0.01 -12.32
N ILE A 70 -2.64 -0.59 -11.81
CA ILE A 70 -2.61 -1.94 -11.24
C ILE A 70 -2.56 -1.82 -9.71
N PRO A 71 -3.64 -2.14 -8.96
CA PRO A 71 -3.67 -2.06 -7.50
C PRO A 71 -2.63 -2.93 -6.80
N SER A 72 -2.30 -4.07 -7.40
CA SER A 72 -1.31 -5.03 -6.89
C SER A 72 0.13 -4.69 -7.29
N TYR A 73 0.36 -3.53 -7.92
CA TYR A 73 1.72 -3.06 -8.16
C TYR A 73 2.46 -2.96 -6.83
N GLU A 74 3.67 -3.49 -6.79
CA GLU A 74 4.52 -3.49 -5.61
C GLU A 74 5.41 -2.27 -5.65
N VAL A 75 5.26 -1.39 -4.66
CA VAL A 75 6.03 -0.15 -4.56
C VAL A 75 7.37 -0.44 -3.90
N ASP A 76 8.45 -0.06 -4.57
CA ASP A 76 9.81 -0.11 -4.07
C ASP A 76 10.15 1.14 -3.24
N VAL A 77 11.17 1.01 -2.39
CA VAL A 77 11.69 2.11 -1.59
C VAL A 77 12.18 3.23 -2.52
N ASN A 78 11.91 4.46 -2.14
CA ASN A 78 12.19 5.71 -2.87
C ASN A 78 11.34 5.96 -4.12
N GLN A 79 10.42 5.06 -4.50
CA GLN A 79 9.49 5.37 -5.57
C GLN A 79 8.50 6.45 -5.17
N VAL A 80 8.25 7.37 -6.09
CA VAL A 80 7.36 8.52 -5.87
C VAL A 80 5.97 8.19 -6.40
N ILE A 81 5.00 8.15 -5.50
CA ILE A 81 3.57 8.00 -5.78
C ILE A 81 2.96 9.39 -5.78
N ALA A 82 2.34 9.79 -6.89
CA ALA A 82 1.69 11.09 -7.01
C ALA A 82 0.30 10.99 -7.63
N VAL A 83 -0.51 12.01 -7.41
CA VAL A 83 -1.79 12.17 -8.10
C VAL A 83 -1.53 12.75 -9.49
N ARG A 84 -2.11 12.12 -10.52
CA ARG A 84 -2.05 12.59 -11.90
C ARG A 84 -2.56 14.02 -11.99
N GLU A 85 -1.89 14.89 -12.76
CA GLU A 85 -2.24 16.31 -12.92
C GLU A 85 -3.73 16.57 -13.17
N LYS A 86 -4.34 15.81 -14.09
CA LYS A 86 -5.77 15.93 -14.43
C LYS A 86 -6.73 15.59 -13.28
N SER A 87 -6.22 14.99 -12.21
CA SER A 87 -6.98 14.44 -11.08
C SER A 87 -6.68 15.16 -9.76
N LYS A 88 -5.70 16.08 -9.73
CA LYS A 88 -5.36 16.88 -8.54
C LYS A 88 -6.52 17.76 -8.05
N ASN A 89 -7.44 18.13 -8.95
CA ASN A 89 -8.61 18.94 -8.61
C ASN A 89 -9.82 18.13 -8.15
N LEU A 90 -9.72 16.81 -7.99
CA LEU A 90 -10.82 16.00 -7.48
C LEU A 90 -11.05 16.29 -5.99
N ASP A 91 -12.24 16.78 -5.65
CA ASP A 91 -12.64 17.08 -4.26
C ASP A 91 -12.48 15.86 -3.34
N ILE A 92 -12.72 14.67 -3.88
CA ILE A 92 -12.57 13.40 -3.16
C ILE A 92 -11.14 13.21 -2.62
N ILE A 93 -10.12 13.62 -3.37
CA ILE A 93 -8.71 13.49 -2.96
C ILE A 93 -8.35 14.59 -1.96
N LYS A 94 -8.78 15.83 -2.21
CA LYS A 94 -8.55 16.96 -1.29
C LYS A 94 -9.15 16.69 0.09
N ASN A 95 -10.43 16.31 0.12
CA ASN A 95 -11.13 15.94 1.35
C ASN A 95 -10.46 14.76 2.07
N ALA A 96 -9.89 13.81 1.33
CA ALA A 96 -9.15 12.70 1.92
C ALA A 96 -7.86 13.17 2.60
N VAL A 97 -7.09 14.03 1.93
CA VAL A 97 -5.84 14.59 2.46
C VAL A 97 -6.10 15.44 3.72
N ASP A 98 -7.16 16.25 3.70
CA ASP A 98 -7.56 17.09 4.83
C ASP A 98 -8.04 16.27 6.04
N ALA A 99 -8.62 15.10 5.80
CA ALA A 99 -9.11 14.21 6.86
C ALA A 99 -7.99 13.38 7.53
N VAL A 100 -6.75 13.43 7.03
CA VAL A 100 -5.66 12.59 7.54
C VAL A 100 -5.09 13.15 8.83
N VAL A 101 -5.26 12.40 9.92
CA VAL A 101 -4.74 12.76 11.25
C VAL A 101 -3.24 12.45 11.37
N SER A 102 -2.80 11.30 10.86
CA SER A 102 -1.42 10.85 10.95
C SER A 102 -1.09 9.88 9.83
N ARG A 103 0.17 9.90 9.37
CA ARG A 103 0.71 8.93 8.40
C ARG A 103 1.71 8.00 9.09
N PRO A 104 1.85 6.74 8.64
CA PRO A 104 2.87 5.84 9.18
C PRO A 104 4.29 6.37 8.98
N SER A 105 5.21 5.98 9.87
CA SER A 105 6.61 6.47 9.86
C SER A 105 7.40 6.08 8.60
N TYR A 106 6.98 5.04 7.89
CA TYR A 106 7.65 4.54 6.70
C TYR A 106 7.27 5.26 5.41
N VAL A 107 6.37 6.25 5.46
CA VAL A 107 5.99 7.06 4.29
C VAL A 107 6.34 8.53 4.50
N ASP A 108 6.73 9.19 3.40
CA ASP A 108 6.83 10.65 3.31
C ASP A 108 5.70 11.16 2.44
N PHE A 109 5.18 12.36 2.72
CA PHE A 109 4.10 12.95 1.94
C PHE A 109 4.18 14.48 1.92
N ASP A 110 4.17 15.04 0.72
CA ASP A 110 4.08 16.46 0.41
C ASP A 110 2.64 16.78 -0.01
N ALA A 111 1.93 17.51 0.86
CA ALA A 111 0.53 17.85 0.66
C ALA A 111 0.32 18.88 -0.45
N ASP A 112 1.28 19.77 -0.70
CA ASP A 112 1.17 20.82 -1.72
C ASP A 112 1.20 20.22 -3.12
N LYS A 113 2.04 19.20 -3.31
CA LYS A 113 2.18 18.52 -4.60
C LYS A 113 1.27 17.29 -4.76
N LEU A 114 0.68 16.81 -3.66
CA LEU A 114 -0.06 15.55 -3.60
C LEU A 114 0.82 14.36 -4.03
N GLU A 115 2.06 14.34 -3.54
CA GLU A 115 3.04 13.30 -3.82
C GLU A 115 3.61 12.73 -2.52
N GLY A 116 3.99 11.47 -2.55
CA GLY A 116 4.62 10.80 -1.41
C GLY A 116 5.51 9.66 -1.86
N LYS A 117 6.30 9.14 -0.94
CA LYS A 117 7.26 8.06 -1.23
C LYS A 117 7.32 7.06 -0.09
N LEU A 118 7.71 5.84 -0.43
CA LEU A 118 8.06 4.82 0.54
C LEU A 118 9.52 5.04 0.98
N ASN A 119 9.76 5.42 2.22
CA ASN A 119 11.11 5.71 2.71
C ASN A 119 11.89 4.47 3.11
N ARG A 120 11.19 3.46 3.64
CA ARG A 120 11.75 2.18 4.05
C ARG A 120 10.69 1.10 3.93
N ILE A 121 11.12 -0.16 3.85
CA ILE A 121 10.19 -1.28 3.95
C ILE A 121 9.57 -1.27 5.36
N PRO A 122 8.24 -1.36 5.50
CA PRO A 122 7.58 -1.43 6.80
C PRO A 122 8.09 -2.63 7.59
N ALA A 123 8.48 -2.39 8.84
CA ALA A 123 8.82 -3.46 9.76
C ALA A 123 7.54 -4.04 10.38
N ARG A 124 7.67 -5.18 11.06
CA ARG A 124 6.54 -5.81 11.75
C ARG A 124 5.89 -4.90 12.80
N GLU A 125 6.70 -4.07 13.45
CA GLU A 125 6.28 -3.09 14.46
C GLU A 125 5.45 -1.96 13.88
N ASP A 126 5.57 -1.69 12.57
CA ASP A 126 4.79 -0.66 11.87
C ASP A 126 3.39 -1.16 11.46
N MET A 127 3.10 -2.44 11.71
CA MET A 127 1.87 -3.12 11.28
C MET A 127 0.88 -3.24 12.44
N ASP A 128 -0.36 -3.57 12.08
CA ASP A 128 -1.43 -3.76 13.05
C ASP A 128 -1.06 -4.85 14.07
N ALA A 129 -1.13 -4.51 15.36
CA ALA A 129 -0.80 -5.43 16.45
C ALA A 129 -1.87 -6.52 16.61
N ASP A 130 -3.09 -6.28 16.11
CA ASP A 130 -4.21 -7.22 16.22
C ASP A 130 -4.09 -8.40 15.23
N ILE A 131 -3.16 -8.35 14.28
CA ILE A 131 -2.92 -9.43 13.33
C ILE A 131 -1.79 -10.31 13.85
N ASP A 132 -2.07 -11.58 14.10
CA ASP A 132 -1.05 -12.59 14.35
C ASP A 132 -0.67 -13.31 13.04
N GLU A 133 0.48 -12.96 12.48
CA GLU A 133 1.00 -13.57 11.26
C GLU A 133 1.39 -15.04 11.43
N ALA A 134 1.66 -15.50 12.65
CA ALA A 134 2.03 -16.90 12.89
C ALA A 134 0.85 -17.83 12.60
N LEU A 135 -0.37 -17.40 12.97
CA LEU A 135 -1.61 -18.14 12.65
C LEU A 135 -1.85 -18.24 11.14
N ILE A 136 -1.48 -17.20 10.38
CA ILE A 136 -1.58 -17.21 8.92
C ILE A 136 -0.58 -18.22 8.34
N VAL A 137 0.65 -18.23 8.84
CA VAL A 137 1.68 -19.17 8.40
C VAL A 137 1.28 -20.62 8.72
N GLU A 138 0.73 -20.88 9.91
CA GLU A 138 0.23 -22.19 10.29
C GLU A 138 -0.90 -22.66 9.36
N PHE A 139 -1.84 -21.77 9.03
CA PHE A 139 -2.96 -22.09 8.15
C PHE A 139 -2.51 -22.58 6.76
N TYR A 140 -1.51 -21.94 6.16
CA TYR A 140 -1.01 -22.31 4.82
C TYR A 140 -0.01 -23.46 4.80
N ASN A 141 0.55 -23.85 5.96
CA ASN A 141 1.49 -24.96 6.08
C ASN A 141 0.83 -26.28 6.50
N LYS A 142 -0.50 -26.30 6.69
CA LYS A 142 -1.28 -27.54 6.81
C LYS A 142 -1.41 -28.24 5.47
#